data_AF-A0A2J6XHI1-F1
#
_entry.id   AF-A0A2J6XHI1-F1
#
_cell.length_a   1.000
_cell.length_b   1.000
_cell.length_c   1.000
_cell.angle_alpha   90.00
_cell.angle_beta   90.00
_cell.angle_gamma   90.00
#
_symmetry.space_group_name_H-M   'P 1'
#
loop_
_entity.id
_entity.type
_entity.pdbx_description
1 polymer ?
#
loop_
_entity_poly.entity_id
_entity_poly.type
_entity_poly.pdbx_seq_one_letter_code
_entity_poly.pdbx_strand_id
1 'polypeptide(L)'
;AIAVYKIPSVHSFVFQLPAASRGLYVIPGLLVSLVPPWLAGLALLGIFVGGLVPAALMAVTVGNMTGRDLARMVKTNISAKGQTQVAKWAAVIFTLLSLALLQVIPMTYAFQFYLVGAEVILQFLPIAVIHPFFKFIRKEFAIAGLWIGSLISIFVTLYANHYKVISTTLYHDLYVGFIGLLINIIIVLISLAFPKKS
;
A
#
# COMPACT_ATOMS: atom_id res chain seq x y z
N ALA A 1 -7.99 -18.01 9.43
CA ALA A 1 -7.47 -18.49 10.74
C ALA A 1 -8.22 -19.72 11.29
N ILE A 2 -9.54 -19.85 11.10
CA ILE A 2 -10.35 -20.93 11.69
C ILE A 2 -9.97 -22.35 11.18
N ALA A 3 -9.49 -22.47 9.93
CA ALA A 3 -9.08 -23.76 9.36
C ALA A 3 -7.82 -24.38 10.01
N VAL A 4 -6.93 -23.55 10.57
CA VAL A 4 -5.69 -24.01 11.23
C VAL A 4 -5.99 -24.81 12.49
N TYR A 5 -7.04 -24.44 13.22
CA TYR A 5 -7.46 -25.15 14.44
C TYR A 5 -8.08 -26.53 14.15
N LYS A 6 -8.55 -26.77 12.92
CA LYS A 6 -9.20 -28.02 12.54
C LYS A 6 -8.22 -29.10 12.05
N ILE A 7 -6.96 -28.75 11.80
CA ILE A 7 -5.94 -29.66 11.24
C ILE A 7 -4.76 -29.78 12.21
N PRO A 8 -4.62 -30.89 12.94
CA PRO A 8 -3.61 -31.05 13.99
C PRO A 8 -2.16 -30.85 13.52
N SER A 9 -1.84 -31.26 12.30
CA SER A 9 -0.50 -31.12 11.69
C SER A 9 -0.14 -29.67 11.37
N VAL A 10 -1.11 -28.85 10.99
CA VAL A 10 -0.91 -27.42 10.71
C VAL A 10 -0.85 -26.65 12.04
N HIS A 11 -1.65 -27.06 13.02
CA HIS A 11 -1.63 -26.48 14.36
C HIS A 11 -0.25 -26.68 15.03
N SER A 12 0.35 -27.88 14.98
CA SER A 12 1.69 -28.07 15.56
C SER A 12 2.77 -27.29 14.84
N PHE A 13 2.75 -27.22 13.50
CA PHE A 13 3.73 -26.48 12.69
C PHE A 13 3.65 -24.96 12.89
N VAL A 14 2.45 -24.38 12.84
CA VAL A 14 2.26 -22.92 12.93
C VAL A 14 2.50 -22.41 14.35
N PHE A 15 2.18 -23.19 15.38
CA PHE A 15 2.35 -22.75 16.78
C PHE A 15 3.78 -22.92 17.32
N GLN A 16 4.63 -23.73 16.67
CA GLN A 16 6.07 -23.78 16.92
C GLN A 16 6.80 -22.52 16.43
N LEU A 17 6.21 -21.78 15.48
CA LEU A 17 6.77 -20.53 14.97
C LEU A 17 6.46 -19.35 15.91
N PRO A 18 7.35 -18.34 15.98
CA PRO A 18 7.13 -17.13 16.76
C PRO A 18 5.76 -16.52 16.47
N ALA A 19 5.02 -16.10 17.50
CA ALA A 19 3.66 -15.57 17.36
C ALA A 19 3.55 -14.47 16.28
N ALA A 20 4.60 -13.65 16.15
CA ALA A 20 4.71 -12.59 15.17
C ALA A 20 4.74 -13.08 13.71
N SER A 21 5.28 -14.27 13.41
CA SER A 21 5.44 -14.75 12.02
C SER A 21 4.37 -15.75 11.60
N ARG A 22 3.53 -16.23 12.54
CA ARG A 22 2.50 -17.24 12.27
C ARG A 22 1.59 -16.89 11.10
N GLY A 23 1.16 -15.63 11.01
CA GLY A 23 0.27 -15.16 9.95
C GLY A 23 0.82 -15.37 8.53
N LEU A 24 2.14 -15.26 8.35
CA LEU A 24 2.82 -15.41 7.06
C LEU A 24 2.86 -16.88 6.59
N TYR A 25 2.93 -17.81 7.53
CA TYR A 25 3.11 -19.24 7.25
C TYR A 25 1.81 -20.05 7.26
N VAL A 26 0.67 -19.43 7.59
CA VAL A 26 -0.63 -20.12 7.62
C VAL A 26 -0.98 -20.73 6.26
N ILE A 27 -0.90 -19.94 5.18
CA ILE A 27 -1.26 -20.43 3.84
C ILE A 27 -0.25 -21.46 3.31
N PRO A 28 1.09 -21.21 3.34
CA PRO A 28 2.07 -22.21 2.96
C PRO A 28 1.97 -23.51 3.79
N GLY A 29 1.78 -23.39 5.10
CA GLY A 29 1.66 -24.54 6.00
C GLY A 29 0.41 -25.38 5.75
N LEU A 30 -0.72 -24.73 5.43
CA LEU A 30 -1.94 -25.41 4.99
C LEU A 30 -1.73 -26.16 3.68
N LEU A 31 -1.05 -25.56 2.70
CA LEU A 31 -0.78 -26.21 1.41
C LEU A 31 0.05 -27.49 1.58
N VAL A 32 1.16 -27.42 2.32
CA VAL A 32 2.02 -28.59 2.54
C VAL A 32 1.29 -29.70 3.32
N SER A 33 0.28 -29.36 4.12
CA SER A 33 -0.44 -30.33 4.94
C SER A 33 -1.69 -30.92 4.27
N LEU A 34 -2.27 -30.24 3.28
CA LEU A 34 -3.55 -30.61 2.67
C LEU A 34 -3.43 -31.25 1.29
N VAL A 35 -2.32 -31.05 0.57
CA VAL A 35 -2.14 -31.58 -0.78
C VAL A 35 -0.92 -32.50 -0.90
N PRO A 36 -0.87 -33.40 -1.90
CA PRO A 36 0.30 -34.23 -2.14
C PRO A 36 1.58 -33.40 -2.36
N PRO A 37 2.77 -33.92 -2.01
CA PRO A 37 4.02 -33.14 -2.04
C PRO A 37 4.35 -32.50 -3.39
N TRP A 38 4.09 -33.20 -4.50
CA TRP A 38 4.33 -32.68 -5.85
C TRP A 38 3.44 -31.47 -6.17
N LEU A 39 2.19 -31.47 -5.68
CA LEU A 39 1.24 -30.38 -5.88
C LEU A 39 1.52 -29.21 -4.91
N ALA A 40 1.95 -29.51 -3.68
CA ALA A 40 2.40 -28.49 -2.73
C ALA A 40 3.58 -27.69 -3.30
N GLY A 41 4.56 -28.37 -3.90
CA GLY A 41 5.70 -27.72 -4.56
C GLY A 41 5.27 -26.77 -5.69
N LEU A 42 4.35 -27.21 -6.55
CA LEU A 42 3.78 -26.38 -7.61
C LEU A 42 3.00 -25.18 -7.07
N ALA A 43 2.20 -25.36 -6.01
CA ALA A 43 1.44 -24.28 -5.38
C ALA A 43 2.35 -23.24 -4.73
N LEU A 44 3.40 -23.67 -4.02
CA LEU A 44 4.39 -22.77 -3.42
C LEU A 44 5.18 -22.00 -4.48
N LEU A 45 5.55 -22.64 -5.59
CA LEU A 45 6.15 -21.96 -6.74
C LEU A 45 5.20 -20.90 -7.31
N GLY A 46 3.91 -21.22 -7.41
CA GLY A 46 2.88 -20.28 -7.82
C GLY A 46 2.78 -19.06 -6.91
N ILE A 47 2.84 -19.23 -5.59
CA ILE A 47 2.87 -18.12 -4.63
C ILE A 47 4.12 -17.26 -4.83
N PHE A 48 5.28 -17.89 -5.01
CA PHE A 48 6.55 -17.20 -5.22
C PHE A 48 6.52 -16.34 -6.50
N VAL A 49 6.15 -16.94 -7.63
CA VAL A 49 6.02 -16.23 -8.91
C VAL A 49 4.92 -15.16 -8.84
N GLY A 50 3.81 -15.44 -8.17
CA GLY A 50 2.71 -14.51 -7.96
C GLY A 50 3.12 -13.27 -7.16
N GLY A 51 4.09 -13.38 -6.24
CA GLY A 51 4.66 -12.24 -5.52
C GLY A 51 5.67 -11.43 -6.34
N LEU A 52 6.40 -12.07 -7.26
CA LEU A 52 7.43 -11.41 -8.06
C LEU A 52 6.85 -10.45 -9.10
N VAL A 53 5.71 -10.78 -9.72
CA VAL A 53 5.11 -9.96 -10.78
C VAL A 53 4.68 -8.56 -10.28
N PRO A 54 3.91 -8.43 -9.18
CA PRO A 54 3.57 -7.13 -8.61
C PRO A 54 4.81 -6.34 -8.19
N ALA A 55 5.79 -7.01 -7.59
CA ALA A 55 7.02 -6.35 -7.14
C ALA A 55 7.78 -5.70 -8.32
N ALA A 56 7.93 -6.42 -9.43
CA ALA A 56 8.55 -5.89 -10.64
C ALA A 56 7.77 -4.71 -11.24
N LEU A 57 6.43 -4.82 -11.30
CA LEU A 57 5.57 -3.75 -11.82
C LEU A 57 5.66 -2.47 -10.97
N MET A 58 5.69 -2.60 -9.64
CA MET A 58 5.86 -1.48 -8.72
C MET A 58 7.20 -0.77 -8.93
N ALA A 59 8.30 -1.53 -9.06
CA ALA A 59 9.63 -0.97 -9.30
C ALA A 59 9.69 -0.18 -10.62
N VAL A 60 9.11 -0.71 -11.70
CA VAL A 60 9.02 -0.01 -13.00
C VAL A 60 8.16 1.25 -12.89
N THR A 61 7.04 1.18 -12.16
CA THR A 61 6.14 2.33 -11.98
C THR A 61 6.83 3.46 -11.22
N VAL A 62 7.46 3.17 -10.09
CA VAL A 62 8.21 4.15 -9.30
C VAL A 62 9.35 4.76 -10.10
N GLY A 63 10.08 3.94 -10.86
CA GLY A 63 11.13 4.42 -11.76
C GLY A 63 10.58 5.41 -12.79
N ASN A 64 9.50 5.05 -13.48
CA ASN A 64 8.91 5.89 -14.51
C ASN A 64 8.32 7.20 -13.95
N MET A 65 7.62 7.16 -12.81
CA MET A 65 7.13 8.38 -12.14
C MET A 65 8.29 9.29 -11.74
N THR A 66 9.38 8.72 -11.24
CA THR A 66 10.57 9.50 -10.87
C THR A 66 11.25 10.12 -12.08
N GLY A 67 11.46 9.35 -13.15
CA GLY A 67 12.11 9.83 -14.36
C GLY A 67 11.26 10.79 -15.20
N ARG A 68 9.93 10.68 -15.15
CA ARG A 68 9.02 11.51 -15.95
C ARG A 68 8.51 12.74 -15.21
N ASP A 69 8.15 12.61 -13.93
CA ASP A 69 7.49 13.67 -13.19
C ASP A 69 8.51 14.40 -12.30
N LEU A 70 9.18 13.69 -11.39
CA LEU A 70 10.17 14.30 -10.48
C LEU A 70 11.38 14.88 -11.22
N ALA A 71 11.92 14.17 -12.20
CA ALA A 71 13.08 14.65 -12.95
C ALA A 71 12.81 15.95 -13.74
N ARG A 72 11.57 16.13 -14.22
CA ARG A 72 11.16 17.37 -14.92
C ARG A 72 10.98 18.54 -13.96
N MET A 73 10.57 18.28 -12.71
CA MET A 73 10.51 19.32 -11.67
C MET A 73 11.91 19.86 -11.34
N VAL A 74 12.94 19.03 -11.39
CA VAL A 74 14.34 19.44 -11.13
C VAL A 74 15.01 20.03 -12.38
N LYS A 75 14.79 19.42 -13.55
CA LYS A 75 15.34 19.88 -14.82
C LYS A 75 14.27 19.84 -15.91
N THR A 76 13.70 21.01 -16.21
CA THR A 76 12.58 21.17 -17.14
C THR A 76 12.86 20.62 -18.55
N ASN A 77 14.08 20.84 -19.06
CA ASN A 77 14.51 20.40 -20.41
C ASN A 77 15.34 19.10 -20.37
N ILE A 78 14.88 18.08 -19.65
CA ILE A 78 15.51 16.76 -19.67
C ILE A 78 15.10 15.96 -20.92
N SER A 79 16.08 15.48 -21.69
CA SER A 79 15.84 14.66 -22.89
C SER A 79 15.20 13.31 -22.54
N ALA A 80 14.53 12.69 -23.51
CA ALA A 80 13.90 11.36 -23.32
C ALA A 80 14.91 10.28 -22.87
N LYS A 81 16.14 10.33 -23.41
CA LYS A 81 17.25 9.46 -22.96
C LYS A 81 17.63 9.72 -21.50
N GLY A 82 17.66 10.99 -21.09
CA GLY A 82 17.90 11.38 -19.70
C GLY A 82 16.80 10.87 -18.76
N GLN A 83 15.52 11.04 -19.11
CA GLN A 83 14.39 10.56 -18.32
C GLN A 83 14.44 9.04 -18.13
N THR A 84 14.76 8.29 -19.19
CA THR A 84 14.92 6.83 -19.14
C THR A 84 16.06 6.42 -18.22
N GLN A 85 17.18 7.15 -18.27
CA GLN A 85 18.33 6.86 -17.41
C GLN A 85 18.00 7.10 -15.94
N VAL A 86 17.35 8.22 -15.62
CA VAL A 86 16.87 8.53 -14.26
C VAL A 86 15.87 7.48 -13.79
N ALA A 87 14.93 7.05 -14.66
CA ALA A 87 13.95 6.04 -14.31
C ALA A 87 14.58 4.69 -13.94
N LYS A 88 15.58 4.24 -14.70
CA LYS A 88 16.32 3.00 -14.40
C LYS A 88 17.05 3.08 -13.07
N TRP A 89 17.78 4.17 -12.83
CA TRP A 89 18.49 4.35 -11.56
C TRP A 89 17.55 4.48 -10.37
N ALA A 90 16.46 5.22 -10.53
CA ALA A 90 15.43 5.33 -9.48
C ALA A 90 14.86 3.96 -9.13
N ALA A 91 14.47 3.14 -10.12
CA ALA A 91 13.95 1.80 -9.88
C ALA A 91 14.94 0.93 -9.08
N VAL A 92 16.23 0.96 -9.45
CA VAL A 92 17.29 0.23 -8.73
C VAL A 92 17.45 0.75 -7.30
N ILE A 93 17.54 2.08 -7.12
CA ILE A 93 17.73 2.71 -5.80
C ILE A 93 16.56 2.37 -4.87
N PHE A 94 15.31 2.51 -5.32
CA PHE A 94 14.15 2.20 -4.50
C PHE A 94 14.05 0.71 -4.17
N THR A 95 14.46 -0.17 -5.09
CA THR A 95 14.51 -1.61 -4.82
C THR A 95 15.56 -1.94 -3.76
N LEU A 96 16.77 -1.37 -3.86
CA LEU A 96 17.83 -1.56 -2.87
C LEU A 96 17.46 -0.98 -1.51
N LEU A 97 16.82 0.19 -1.49
CA LEU A 97 16.31 0.82 -0.27
C LEU A 97 15.25 -0.07 0.38
N SER A 98 14.32 -0.63 -0.40
CA SER A 98 13.31 -1.55 0.12
C SER A 98 13.94 -2.82 0.72
N LEU A 99 14.96 -3.39 0.09
CA LEU A 99 15.71 -4.53 0.63
C LEU A 99 16.43 -4.19 1.94
N ALA A 100 17.01 -2.99 2.05
CA ALA A 100 17.64 -2.51 3.28
C ALA A 100 16.60 -2.30 4.40
N LEU A 101 15.46 -1.68 4.09
CA LEU A 101 14.37 -1.45 5.06
C LEU A 101 13.77 -2.76 5.58
N LEU A 102 13.72 -3.80 4.75
CA LEU A 102 13.25 -5.14 5.13
C LEU A 102 14.12 -5.78 6.23
N GLN A 103 15.39 -5.39 6.37
CA GLN A 103 16.25 -5.87 7.47
C GLN A 103 15.94 -5.19 8.80
N VAL A 104 15.39 -3.97 8.76
CA VAL A 104 15.12 -3.14 9.94
C VAL A 104 13.70 -3.37 10.47
N ILE A 105 12.74 -3.52 9.56
CA ILE A 105 11.31 -3.65 9.88
C ILE A 105 10.94 -5.14 9.94
N PRO A 106 10.44 -5.65 11.08
CA PRO A 106 9.96 -7.03 11.14
C PRO A 106 8.87 -7.29 10.09
N MET A 107 8.99 -8.40 9.36
CA MET A 107 8.07 -8.78 8.27
C MET A 107 6.60 -8.82 8.68
N THR A 108 6.32 -9.05 9.96
CA THR A 108 4.98 -8.98 10.56
C THR A 108 4.30 -7.62 10.38
N TYR A 109 5.06 -6.53 10.42
CA TYR A 109 4.54 -5.16 10.30
C TYR A 109 4.58 -4.64 8.86
N ALA A 110 5.30 -5.31 7.95
CA ALA A 110 5.46 -4.86 6.57
C ALA A 110 4.10 -4.65 5.86
N PHE A 111 3.13 -5.53 6.13
CA PHE A 111 1.78 -5.39 5.60
C PHE A 111 1.04 -4.16 6.17
N GLN A 112 1.21 -3.86 7.46
CA GLN A 112 0.61 -2.66 8.06
C GLN A 112 1.24 -1.39 7.49
N PHE A 113 2.56 -1.37 7.27
CA PHE A 113 3.23 -0.26 6.57
C PHE A 113 2.70 -0.06 5.15
N TYR A 114 2.45 -1.15 4.42
CA TYR A 114 1.78 -1.08 3.11
C TYR A 114 0.39 -0.46 3.23
N LEU A 115 -0.41 -0.90 4.20
CA LEU A 115 -1.76 -0.36 4.41
C LEU A 115 -1.73 1.13 4.74
N VAL A 116 -0.83 1.60 5.61
CA VAL A 116 -0.69 3.05 5.86
C VAL A 116 -0.32 3.82 4.60
N GLY A 117 0.56 3.28 3.76
CA GLY A 117 0.83 3.86 2.44
C GLY A 117 -0.43 3.89 1.56
N ALA A 118 -1.23 2.82 1.61
CA ALA A 118 -2.49 2.71 0.89
C ALA A 118 -3.55 3.71 1.40
N GLU A 119 -3.56 4.06 2.70
CA GLU A 119 -4.43 5.12 3.25
C GLU A 119 -4.21 6.46 2.54
N VAL A 120 -2.96 6.81 2.25
CA VAL A 120 -2.59 8.05 1.53
C VAL A 120 -2.99 7.96 0.06
N ILE A 121 -2.68 6.84 -0.60
CA ILE A 121 -3.03 6.64 -2.02
C ILE A 121 -4.55 6.64 -2.22
N LEU A 122 -5.31 6.10 -1.28
CA LEU A 122 -6.78 6.08 -1.33
C LEU A 122 -7.36 7.51 -1.42
N GLN A 123 -6.66 8.52 -0.90
CA GLN A 123 -7.12 9.91 -0.96
C GLN A 123 -7.08 10.54 -2.35
N PHE A 124 -6.48 9.89 -3.34
CA PHE A 124 -6.56 10.33 -4.72
C PHE A 124 -7.87 9.91 -5.40
N LEU A 125 -8.62 8.96 -4.81
CA LEU A 125 -9.86 8.43 -5.36
C LEU A 125 -10.92 9.51 -5.67
N PRO A 126 -11.19 10.49 -4.78
CA PRO A 126 -12.18 11.53 -5.07
C PRO A 126 -11.82 12.35 -6.31
N ILE A 127 -10.54 12.65 -6.51
CA ILE A 127 -10.06 13.38 -7.69
C ILE A 127 -10.22 12.51 -8.94
N ALA A 128 -9.85 11.24 -8.88
CA ALA A 128 -9.93 10.34 -10.03
C ALA A 128 -11.39 10.08 -10.47
N VAL A 129 -12.30 9.95 -9.51
CA VAL A 129 -13.70 9.54 -9.77
C VAL A 129 -14.63 10.74 -9.89
N ILE A 130 -14.55 11.75 -9.02
CA ILE A 130 -15.56 12.83 -8.95
C ILE A 130 -15.27 13.94 -9.96
N HIS A 131 -14.00 14.28 -10.18
CA HIS A 131 -13.61 15.38 -11.09
C HIS A 131 -14.15 15.22 -12.53
N PRO A 132 -14.16 14.02 -13.14
CA PRO A 132 -14.76 13.82 -14.46
C PRO A 132 -16.26 14.16 -14.53
N PHE A 133 -17.03 13.93 -13.46
CA PHE A 133 -18.47 14.20 -13.42
C PHE A 133 -18.78 15.66 -13.08
N PHE A 134 -17.96 16.30 -12.25
CA PHE A 134 -18.18 17.67 -11.78
C PHE A 134 -17.02 18.58 -12.17
N LYS A 135 -17.10 19.15 -13.39
CA LYS A 135 -16.09 20.04 -13.99
C LYS A 135 -15.81 21.34 -13.20
N PHE A 136 -16.63 21.64 -12.20
CA PHE A 136 -16.52 22.85 -11.36
C PHE A 136 -15.70 22.64 -10.08
N ILE A 137 -15.21 21.42 -9.82
CA ILE A 137 -14.41 21.15 -8.63
C ILE A 137 -13.15 22.02 -8.64
N ARG A 138 -12.98 22.78 -7.57
CA ARG A 138 -11.83 23.65 -7.37
C ARG A 138 -10.61 22.83 -6.98
N LYS A 139 -9.49 23.09 -7.66
CA LYS A 139 -8.19 22.44 -7.38
C LYS A 139 -7.77 22.59 -5.90
N GLU A 140 -8.10 23.73 -5.27
CA GLU A 140 -7.71 24.01 -3.90
C GLU A 140 -8.38 23.04 -2.91
N PHE A 141 -9.66 22.74 -3.11
CA PHE A 141 -10.41 21.81 -2.27
C PHE A 141 -10.00 20.36 -2.52
N ALA A 142 -9.68 20.00 -3.76
CA ALA A 142 -9.12 18.69 -4.09
C ALA A 142 -7.78 18.44 -3.38
N ILE A 143 -6.88 19.43 -3.42
CA ILE A 143 -5.59 19.36 -2.73
C ILE A 143 -5.78 19.35 -1.21
N ALA A 144 -6.66 20.20 -0.67
CA ALA A 144 -6.96 20.23 0.76
C ALA A 144 -7.56 18.91 1.25
N GLY A 145 -8.51 18.35 0.53
CA GLY A 145 -9.13 17.06 0.84
C GLY A 145 -8.12 15.93 0.88
N LEU A 146 -7.19 15.90 -0.09
CA LEU A 146 -6.10 14.93 -0.14
C LEU A 146 -5.22 15.01 1.11
N TRP A 147 -4.74 16.21 1.46
CA TRP A 147 -3.85 16.39 2.61
C TRP A 147 -4.58 16.16 3.94
N ILE A 148 -5.75 16.73 4.12
CA ILE A 148 -6.54 16.60 5.36
C ILE A 148 -6.96 15.14 5.56
N GLY A 149 -7.47 14.47 4.52
CA GLY A 149 -7.84 13.05 4.59
C GLY A 149 -6.65 12.15 4.92
N SER A 150 -5.47 12.42 4.34
CA SER A 150 -4.24 11.66 4.63
C SER A 150 -3.77 11.86 6.07
N LEU A 151 -3.71 13.12 6.52
CA LEU A 151 -3.29 13.46 7.88
C LEU A 151 -4.22 12.87 8.93
N ILE A 152 -5.54 12.92 8.71
CA ILE A 152 -6.50 12.34 9.65
C ILE A 152 -6.40 10.82 9.67
N SER A 153 -6.22 10.18 8.51
CA SER A 153 -6.00 8.71 8.47
C SER A 153 -4.78 8.33 9.29
N ILE A 154 -3.64 9.00 9.06
CA ILE A 154 -2.40 8.75 9.80
C ILE A 154 -2.59 9.00 11.29
N PHE A 155 -3.27 10.10 11.66
CA PHE A 155 -3.52 10.42 13.06
C PHE A 155 -4.37 9.37 13.77
N VAL A 156 -5.46 8.93 13.13
CA VAL A 156 -6.34 7.88 13.68
C VAL A 156 -5.60 6.55 13.76
N THR A 157 -4.75 6.21 12.78
CA THR A 157 -3.90 5.02 12.84
C THR A 157 -2.92 5.09 14.01
N LEU A 158 -2.28 6.24 14.25
CA LEU A 158 -1.42 6.42 15.43
C LEU A 158 -2.20 6.32 16.74
N TYR A 159 -3.40 6.91 16.79
CA TYR A 159 -4.28 6.84 17.95
C TYR A 159 -4.73 5.41 18.26
N ALA A 160 -5.14 4.64 17.25
CA ALA A 160 -5.53 3.23 17.38
C ALA A 160 -4.40 2.32 17.87
N ASN A 161 -3.13 2.71 17.62
CA ASN A 161 -1.95 1.99 18.09
C ASN A 161 -1.34 2.60 19.36
N HIS A 162 -2.01 3.53 20.03
CA HIS A 162 -1.50 4.24 21.21
C HIS A 162 -0.10 4.86 21.00
N TYR A 163 0.16 5.37 19.80
CA TYR A 163 1.46 5.95 19.40
C TYR A 163 2.65 4.98 19.51
N LYS A 164 2.38 3.67 19.50
CA LYS A 164 3.41 2.61 19.43
C LYS A 164 3.58 2.12 18.00
N VAL A 165 4.32 1.02 17.84
CA VAL A 165 4.48 0.33 16.55
C VAL A 165 3.12 0.02 15.93
N ILE A 166 2.99 0.30 14.64
CA ILE A 166 1.75 0.15 13.87
C ILE A 166 1.46 -1.35 13.72
N SER A 167 0.59 -1.85 14.59
CA SER A 167 0.13 -3.24 14.64
C SER A 167 -1.23 -3.43 13.96
N THR A 168 -2.04 -2.35 13.90
CA THR A 168 -3.36 -2.34 13.27
C THR A 168 -3.56 -1.06 12.46
N THR A 169 -4.37 -1.14 11.41
CA THR A 169 -4.89 -0.01 10.61
C THR A 169 -6.42 0.02 10.67
N LEU A 170 -6.98 -0.64 11.69
CA LEU A 170 -8.40 -0.68 11.99
C LEU A 170 -8.69 0.17 13.22
N TYR A 171 -9.78 0.93 13.15
CA TYR A 171 -10.38 1.64 14.26
C TYR A 171 -11.85 1.23 14.37
N HIS A 172 -12.25 0.58 15.47
CA HIS A 172 -13.57 -0.07 15.62
C HIS A 172 -13.95 -0.94 14.40
N ASP A 173 -13.05 -1.84 13.99
CA ASP A 173 -13.19 -2.73 12.83
C ASP A 173 -13.31 -2.03 11.45
N LEU A 174 -13.28 -0.70 11.42
CA LEU A 174 -13.26 0.08 10.19
C LEU A 174 -11.82 0.37 9.78
N TYR A 175 -11.50 0.13 8.50
CA TYR A 175 -10.22 0.55 7.95
C TYR A 175 -10.08 2.06 7.96
N VAL A 176 -9.00 2.55 8.59
CA VAL A 176 -8.80 3.97 8.88
C VAL A 176 -8.72 4.82 7.61
N GLY A 177 -8.21 4.27 6.51
CA GLY A 177 -8.20 4.96 5.21
C GLY A 177 -9.60 5.38 4.73
N PHE A 178 -10.66 4.64 5.09
CA PHE A 178 -12.03 5.04 4.76
C PHE A 178 -12.52 6.24 5.56
N ILE A 179 -12.06 6.41 6.81
CA ILE A 179 -12.38 7.58 7.62
C ILE A 179 -11.82 8.83 6.94
N GLY A 180 -10.53 8.80 6.55
CA GLY A 180 -9.95 9.91 5.80
C GLY A 180 -10.60 10.14 4.45
N LEU A 181 -10.98 9.06 3.75
CA LEU A 181 -11.66 9.15 2.45
C LEU A 181 -13.01 9.86 2.57
N LEU A 182 -13.80 9.55 3.59
CA LEU A 182 -15.07 10.24 3.84
C LEU A 182 -14.86 11.73 4.04
N ILE A 183 -13.86 12.12 4.83
CA ILE A 183 -13.54 13.52 5.08
C ILE A 183 -13.10 14.21 3.80
N ASN A 184 -12.25 13.56 3.01
CA ASN A 184 -11.79 14.08 1.72
C ASN A 184 -12.96 14.29 0.75
N ILE A 185 -13.88 13.32 0.65
CA ILE A 185 -15.11 13.46 -0.17
C ILE A 185 -15.94 14.66 0.30
N ILE A 186 -16.15 14.83 1.61
CA ILE A 186 -16.89 15.98 2.15
C ILE A 186 -16.23 17.30 1.74
N ILE A 187 -14.90 17.41 1.89
CA ILE A 187 -14.15 18.63 1.50
C ILE A 187 -14.29 18.90 0.00
N VAL A 188 -14.18 17.87 -0.84
CA VAL A 188 -14.34 18.00 -2.29
C VAL A 188 -15.78 18.43 -2.65
N LEU A 189 -16.80 17.88 -1.98
CA LEU A 189 -18.20 18.25 -2.22
C LEU A 189 -18.52 19.67 -1.76
N ILE A 190 -17.91 20.17 -0.67
CA ILE A 190 -18.03 21.58 -0.26
C ILE A 190 -17.59 22.52 -1.38
N SER A 191 -16.66 22.12 -2.23
CA SER A 191 -16.24 22.94 -3.38
C SER A 191 -17.39 23.23 -4.36
N LEU A 192 -18.42 22.39 -4.42
CA LEU A 192 -19.61 22.61 -5.26
C LEU A 192 -20.43 23.83 -4.81
N ALA A 193 -20.38 24.18 -3.52
CA ALA A 193 -21.02 25.38 -3.00
C ALA A 193 -20.28 26.67 -3.38
N PHE A 194 -19.03 26.57 -3.82
CA PHE A 194 -18.18 27.70 -4.22
C PHE A 194 -17.78 27.58 -5.70
N PRO A 195 -18.72 27.77 -6.65
CA PRO A 195 -18.44 27.62 -8.07
C PRO A 195 -17.30 28.54 -8.51
N LYS A 196 -16.39 27.97 -9.29
CA LYS A 196 -15.24 28.66 -9.86
C LYS A 196 -15.73 29.86 -10.69
N LYS A 197 -15.37 31.10 -10.32
CA LYS A 197 -15.56 32.26 -11.21
C LYS A 197 -14.77 31.99 -12.50
N SER A 198 -15.47 32.07 -13.63
CA SER A 198 -14.91 31.97 -14.98
C SER A 198 -13.74 32.92 -15.18
#